data_AF-A0A497IBZ2-F1
#
_entry.id   AF-A0A497IBZ2-F1
#
_cell.length_a   1.000
_cell.length_b   1.000
_cell.length_c   1.000
_cell.angle_alpha   90.00
_cell.angle_beta   90.00
_cell.angle_gamma   90.00
#
_symmetry.space_group_name_H-M   'P 1'
#
loop_
_entity.id
_entity.type
_entity.pdbx_description
1 polymer ?
#
loop_
_entity_poly.entity_id
_entity_poly.type
_entity_poly.pdbx_seq_one_letter_code
_entity_poly.pdbx_strand_id
1 'polypeptide(L)'
;MAKTKNQAKKGKSICIICQKEKKGYPVRDDLFITTVRSLKQKLGIATNNVLVVCNDCSTEHKKRRSAFEKKILQYAAIGAVLGLIFLVISRSLQGLVMAILLVLFMAALALVQYHPASEIKEEKKSE
;
A
#
# COMPACT_ATOMS: atom_id res chain seq x y z
N MET A 1 20.20 -14.51 -0.40
CA MET A 1 19.49 -15.37 -1.37
C MET A 1 18.24 -15.94 -0.71
N ALA A 2 17.12 -15.21 -0.75
CA ALA A 2 15.86 -15.67 -0.15
C ALA A 2 15.02 -16.34 -1.24
N LYS A 3 14.88 -17.67 -1.15
CA LYS A 3 13.96 -18.47 -1.97
C LYS A 3 12.53 -18.02 -1.65
N THR A 4 11.95 -17.15 -2.47
CA THR A 4 10.53 -16.81 -2.38
C THR A 4 9.75 -18.04 -2.83
N LYS A 5 9.25 -18.79 -1.84
CA LYS A 5 8.39 -19.95 -2.07
C LYS A 5 7.16 -19.48 -2.83
N ASN A 6 7.07 -19.87 -4.10
CA ASN A 6 5.84 -19.94 -4.89
C ASN A 6 4.86 -20.86 -4.15
N GLN A 7 4.20 -20.35 -3.11
CA GLN A 7 3.10 -21.06 -2.49
C GLN A 7 1.88 -20.85 -3.38
N ALA A 8 1.62 -21.86 -4.20
CA ALA A 8 0.35 -22.11 -4.84
C ALA A 8 -0.74 -22.22 -3.76
N LYS A 9 -1.23 -21.08 -3.26
CA LYS A 9 -2.48 -21.03 -2.49
C LYS A 9 -3.60 -21.38 -3.46
N LYS A 10 -4.23 -22.54 -3.27
CA LYS A 10 -5.45 -22.97 -3.96
C LYS A 10 -6.60 -22.01 -3.61
N GLY A 11 -6.72 -20.91 -4.35
CA GLY A 11 -7.81 -19.94 -4.24
C GLY A 11 -8.06 -19.29 -5.59
N LYS A 12 -9.27 -18.78 -5.81
CA LYS A 12 -9.61 -18.04 -7.03
C LYS A 12 -8.66 -16.85 -7.18
N SER A 13 -8.03 -16.71 -8.34
CA SER A 13 -7.12 -15.60 -8.64
C SER A 13 -7.92 -14.44 -9.19
N ILE A 14 -7.98 -13.33 -8.44
CA ILE A 14 -8.77 -12.15 -8.80
C ILE A 14 -7.82 -10.99 -9.08
N CYS A 15 -8.03 -10.33 -10.22
CA CYS A 15 -7.28 -9.14 -10.54
C CYS A 15 -7.68 -7.97 -9.62
N ILE A 16 -6.72 -7.31 -8.98
CA ILE A 16 -7.00 -6.19 -8.07
C ILE A 16 -7.59 -4.96 -8.78
N ILE A 17 -7.35 -4.80 -10.08
CA ILE A 17 -7.82 -3.64 -10.86
C ILE A 17 -9.20 -3.91 -11.47
N CYS A 18 -9.31 -4.96 -12.27
CA CYS A 18 -10.57 -5.25 -12.99
C CYS A 18 -11.53 -6.17 -12.22
N GLN A 19 -11.14 -6.69 -11.05
CA GLN A 19 -11.94 -7.56 -10.18
C GLN A 19 -12.45 -8.86 -10.84
N LYS A 20 -11.91 -9.22 -12.00
CA LYS A 20 -12.24 -10.46 -12.72
C LYS A 20 -11.31 -11.60 -12.31
N GLU A 21 -11.82 -12.83 -12.38
CA GLU A 21 -11.01 -14.03 -12.23
C GLU A 21 -10.06 -14.17 -13.44
N LYS A 22 -8.76 -13.95 -13.22
CA LYS A 22 -7.73 -13.98 -14.27
C LYS A 22 -6.42 -14.49 -13.68
N LYS A 23 -5.62 -15.18 -14.50
CA LYS A 23 -4.21 -15.48 -14.17
C LYS A 23 -3.37 -14.22 -14.35
N GLY A 24 -2.38 -14.02 -13.48
CA GLY A 24 -1.53 -12.83 -13.50
C GLY A 24 -0.41 -12.89 -12.48
N TYR A 25 0.30 -11.77 -12.34
CA TYR A 25 1.40 -11.63 -11.38
C TYR A 25 0.85 -11.52 -9.96
N PRO A 26 1.40 -12.27 -8.98
CA PRO A 26 0.95 -12.18 -7.61
C PRO A 26 1.22 -10.79 -7.04
N VAL A 27 0.21 -10.26 -6.33
CA VAL A 27 0.37 -9.09 -5.49
C VAL A 27 1.05 -9.53 -4.20
N ARG A 28 2.02 -8.76 -3.71
CA ARG A 28 2.70 -9.06 -2.45
C ARG A 28 1.71 -8.85 -1.30
N ASP A 29 1.49 -9.89 -0.50
CA ASP A 29 0.68 -9.79 0.71
C ASP A 29 1.49 -9.03 1.78
N ASP A 30 1.32 -7.71 1.84
CA ASP A 30 1.89 -6.88 2.91
C ASP A 30 1.02 -6.93 4.18
N LEU A 31 1.59 -6.54 5.32
CA LEU A 31 0.90 -6.50 6.63
C LEU A 31 -0.45 -5.79 6.57
N PHE A 32 -0.55 -4.72 5.76
CA PHE A 32 -1.79 -4.00 5.53
C PHE A 32 -2.87 -4.88 4.87
N ILE A 33 -2.52 -5.59 3.79
CA ILE A 33 -3.45 -6.49 3.10
C ILE A 33 -3.88 -7.62 4.04
N THR A 34 -2.95 -8.20 4.81
CA THR A 34 -3.28 -9.25 5.76
C THR A 34 -4.20 -8.76 6.88
N THR A 35 -4.00 -7.53 7.35
CA THR A 35 -4.83 -6.92 8.40
C THR A 35 -6.24 -6.64 7.88
N VAL A 36 -6.35 -6.00 6.71
CA VAL A 36 -7.65 -5.72 6.07
C VAL A 36 -8.38 -7.02 5.74
N ARG A 37 -7.67 -8.05 5.25
CA ARG A 37 -8.27 -9.36 4.95
C ARG A 37 -8.74 -10.05 6.23
N SER A 38 -7.95 -10.02 7.30
CA SER A 38 -8.33 -10.60 8.60
C SER A 38 -9.54 -9.89 9.18
N LEU A 39 -9.60 -8.55 9.08
CA LEU A 39 -10.75 -7.77 9.53
C LEU A 39 -12.01 -8.12 8.71
N LYS A 40 -11.90 -8.17 7.38
CA LYS A 40 -13.03 -8.54 6.51
C LYS A 40 -13.49 -9.99 6.71
N GLN A 41 -12.58 -10.91 7.04
CA GLN A 41 -12.91 -12.29 7.40
C GLN A 41 -13.67 -12.36 8.73
N LYS A 42 -13.24 -11.59 9.74
CA LYS A 42 -13.95 -11.47 11.01
C LYS A 42 -15.36 -10.89 10.84
N LEU A 43 -15.54 -9.98 9.87
CA LEU A 43 -16.84 -9.40 9.52
C LEU A 43 -17.70 -10.30 8.62
N GLY A 44 -17.21 -11.50 8.22
CA GLY A 44 -17.96 -12.45 7.39
C GLY A 44 -18.09 -12.06 5.91
N ILE A 45 -17.38 -11.03 5.44
CA ILE A 45 -17.56 -10.45 4.10
C ILE A 45 -16.57 -11.05 3.07
N ALA A 46 -15.43 -11.61 3.50
CA ALA A 46 -14.33 -11.95 2.58
C ALA A 46 -14.18 -13.44 2.24
N THR A 47 -14.04 -13.72 0.93
CA THR A 47 -13.58 -14.99 0.35
C THR A 47 -12.05 -15.06 0.30
N ASN A 48 -11.49 -16.25 0.45
CA ASN A 48 -10.05 -16.54 0.51
C ASN A 48 -9.40 -16.51 -0.89
N ASN A 49 -9.46 -15.36 -1.56
CA ASN A 49 -9.00 -15.17 -2.93
C ASN A 49 -7.53 -14.73 -2.98
N VAL A 50 -6.84 -15.14 -4.04
CA VAL A 50 -5.46 -14.72 -4.32
C VAL A 50 -5.51 -13.47 -5.20
N LEU A 51 -4.92 -12.37 -4.72
CA LEU A 51 -4.87 -11.11 -5.47
C LEU A 51 -3.74 -11.17 -6.50
N VAL A 52 -4.07 -10.91 -7.75
CA VAL A 52 -3.11 -10.85 -8.86
C VAL A 52 -3.28 -9.56 -9.66
N VAL A 53 -2.33 -9.28 -10.53
CA VAL A 53 -2.44 -8.25 -11.58
C VAL A 53 -2.40 -8.96 -12.93
N CYS A 54 -3.48 -8.89 -13.70
CA CYS A 54 -3.48 -9.45 -15.05
C CYS A 54 -2.62 -8.61 -16.00
N ASN A 55 -2.10 -9.21 -17.07
CA ASN A 55 -1.24 -8.55 -18.04
C ASN A 55 -1.86 -7.25 -18.60
N ASP A 56 -3.15 -7.29 -18.93
CA ASP A 56 -3.88 -6.14 -19.48
C ASP A 56 -3.91 -4.92 -18.55
N CYS A 57 -3.84 -5.14 -17.23
CA CYS A 57 -3.92 -4.08 -16.22
C CYS A 57 -2.54 -3.72 -15.62
N SER A 58 -1.46 -4.34 -16.11
CA SER A 58 -0.10 -4.14 -15.58
C SER A 58 0.37 -2.68 -15.73
N THR A 59 0.05 -2.04 -16.86
CA THR A 59 0.37 -0.65 -17.15
C THR A 59 -0.35 0.32 -16.22
N GLU A 60 -1.65 0.09 -16.00
CA GLU A 60 -2.45 0.89 -15.08
C GLU A 60 -1.99 0.71 -13.63
N HIS A 61 -1.66 -0.52 -13.23
CA HIS A 61 -1.09 -0.82 -11.91
C HIS A 61 0.19 -0.03 -11.67
N LYS A 62 1.12 -0.05 -12.62
CA LYS A 62 2.38 0.71 -12.55
C LYS A 62 2.14 2.21 -12.44
N LYS A 63 1.19 2.75 -13.22
CA LYS A 63 0.82 4.17 -13.14
C LYS A 63 0.28 4.54 -11.75
N ARG A 64 -0.67 3.76 -11.21
CA ARG A 64 -1.25 3.98 -9.88
C ARG A 64 -0.19 3.85 -8.78
N ARG A 65 0.70 2.86 -8.88
CA ARG A 65 1.81 2.67 -7.93
C ARG A 65 2.78 3.85 -7.93
N SER A 66 3.19 4.33 -9.10
CA SER A 66 4.08 5.50 -9.20
C SER A 66 3.44 6.78 -8.64
N ALA A 67 2.12 6.96 -8.82
CA ALA A 67 1.39 8.08 -8.25
C ALA A 67 1.34 7.99 -6.71
N PHE A 68 1.13 6.79 -6.18
CA PHE A 68 1.15 6.53 -4.74
C PHE A 68 2.53 6.84 -4.12
N GLU A 69 3.62 6.41 -4.76
CA GLU A 69 4.98 6.69 -4.28
C GLU A 69 5.29 8.19 -4.27
N LYS A 70 4.88 8.93 -5.31
CA LYS A 70 5.00 10.40 -5.33
C LYS A 70 4.18 11.05 -4.22
N LYS A 71 2.96 10.58 -3.97
CA LYS A 71 2.09 11.07 -2.88
C LYS A 71 2.70 10.82 -1.52
N ILE A 72 3.23 9.62 -1.26
CA ILE A 72 3.94 9.31 0.00
C ILE A 72 5.10 10.28 0.19
N LEU A 73 5.93 10.47 -0.85
CA LEU A 73 7.08 11.37 -0.76
C LEU A 73 6.66 12.81 -0.45
N GLN A 74 5.58 13.29 -1.10
CA GLN A 74 5.00 14.60 -0.81
C GLN A 74 4.51 14.71 0.63
N TYR A 75 3.73 13.73 1.11
CA TYR A 75 3.23 13.75 2.49
C TYR A 75 4.34 13.63 3.53
N ALA A 76 5.38 12.84 3.25
CA ALA A 76 6.56 12.73 4.11
C ALA A 76 7.32 14.07 4.20
N ALA A 77 7.51 14.74 3.06
CA ALA A 77 8.15 16.06 3.02
C ALA A 77 7.33 17.12 3.79
N ILE A 78 6.01 17.18 3.55
CA ILE A 78 5.11 18.10 4.28
C ILE A 78 5.14 17.80 5.78
N GLY A 79 5.05 16.52 6.16
CA GLY A 79 5.10 16.10 7.56
C GLY A 79 6.42 16.48 8.24
N ALA A 80 7.56 16.33 7.56
CA ALA A 80 8.87 16.72 8.09
C ALA A 80 8.98 18.23 8.32
N VAL A 81 8.54 19.04 7.35
CA VAL A 81 8.56 20.51 7.47
C VAL A 81 7.64 20.97 8.58
N LEU A 82 6.39 20.48 8.63
CA LEU A 82 5.45 20.81 9.69
C LEU A 82 5.96 20.34 11.06
N GLY A 83 6.55 19.15 11.15
CA GLY A 83 7.14 18.63 12.39
C GLY A 83 8.26 19.52 12.92
N LEU A 84 9.16 19.99 12.06
CA LEU A 84 10.22 20.94 12.44
C LEU A 84 9.66 22.27 12.93
N ILE A 85 8.67 22.84 12.22
CA ILE A 85 8.01 24.08 12.62
C ILE A 85 7.35 23.93 13.99
N PHE A 86 6.61 22.83 14.20
CA PHE A 86 5.95 22.56 15.48
C PHE A 86 6.96 22.37 16.62
N LEU A 87 8.10 21.73 16.37
CA LEU A 87 9.13 21.53 17.39
C LEU A 87 9.76 22.85 17.84
N VAL A 88 9.96 23.81 16.93
CA VAL A 88 10.52 25.12 17.25
C VAL A 88 9.50 26.03 17.96
N ILE A 89 8.23 26.00 17.54
CA ILE A 89 7.18 26.88 18.07
C ILE A 89 6.59 26.35 19.38
N SER A 90 6.43 25.04 19.51
CA SER A 90 5.75 24.43 20.66
C SER A 90 6.74 24.06 21.75
N ARG A 91 6.76 24.85 22.83
CA ARG A 91 7.31 24.44 24.13
C ARG A 91 6.27 23.82 25.06
N SER A 92 5.01 23.73 24.63
CA SER A 92 3.89 23.25 25.44
C SER A 92 3.57 21.79 25.13
N LEU A 93 3.31 21.00 26.17
CA LEU A 93 2.95 19.58 26.05
C LEU A 93 1.72 19.38 25.14
N GLN A 94 0.77 20.32 25.18
CA GLN A 94 -0.46 20.28 24.39
C GLN A 94 -0.19 20.44 22.88
N GLY A 95 0.76 21.30 22.49
CA GLY A 95 1.13 21.43 21.08
C GLY A 95 1.87 20.20 20.55
N LEU A 96 2.66 19.53 21.39
CA LEU A 96 3.29 18.25 21.05
C LEU A 96 2.25 17.15 20.81
N VAL A 97 1.21 17.05 21.66
CA VAL A 97 0.12 16.08 21.44
C VAL A 97 -0.63 16.36 20.14
N MET A 98 -0.93 17.63 19.83
CA MET A 98 -1.60 18.00 18.58
C MET A 98 -0.73 17.72 17.34
N ALA A 99 0.58 17.96 17.42
CA ALA A 99 1.52 17.63 16.34
C ALA A 99 1.56 16.12 16.07
N ILE A 100 1.61 15.29 17.12
CA ILE A 100 1.56 13.83 17.00
C ILE A 100 0.23 13.39 16.35
N LEU A 101 -0.89 13.95 16.82
CA LEU A 101 -2.22 13.63 16.28
C LEU A 101 -2.32 13.97 14.79
N LEU A 102 -1.75 15.10 14.38
CA LEU A 102 -1.73 15.55 12.98
C LEU A 102 -0.87 14.64 12.10
N VAL A 103 0.31 14.24 12.58
CA VAL A 103 1.17 13.26 11.89
C VAL A 103 0.46 11.92 11.73
N LEU A 104 -0.21 11.43 12.78
CA LEU A 104 -1.01 10.19 12.73
C LEU A 104 -2.17 10.32 11.73
N PHE A 105 -2.86 11.45 11.71
CA PHE A 105 -3.94 11.71 10.76
C PHE A 105 -3.43 11.73 9.31
N MET A 106 -2.31 12.38 9.04
CA MET A 106 -1.67 12.36 7.72
C MET A 106 -1.25 10.95 7.30
N ALA A 107 -0.67 10.17 8.21
CA ALA A 107 -0.32 8.77 7.97
C ALA A 107 -1.57 7.93 7.65
N ALA A 108 -2.68 8.16 8.35
CA ALA A 108 -3.95 7.49 8.08
C ALA A 108 -4.49 7.83 6.67
N LEU A 109 -4.41 9.09 6.24
CA LEU A 109 -4.78 9.48 4.87
C LEU A 109 -3.90 8.80 3.80
N ALA A 110 -2.60 8.62 4.08
CA ALA A 110 -1.70 7.90 3.19
C ALA A 110 -2.10 6.42 3.06
N LEU A 111 -2.58 5.78 4.13
CA LEU A 111 -3.08 4.40 4.10
C LEU A 111 -4.33 4.22 3.23
N VAL A 112 -5.21 5.22 3.15
CA VAL A 112 -6.39 5.16 2.26
C VAL A 112 -5.98 5.09 0.79
N GLN A 113 -4.84 5.68 0.43
CA GLN A 113 -4.30 5.66 -0.93
C GLN A 113 -3.36 4.48 -1.19
N TYR A 114 -3.24 3.54 -0.24
CA TYR A 114 -2.30 2.44 -0.34
C TYR A 114 -2.56 1.57 -1.57
N HIS A 115 -1.55 1.50 -2.45
CA HIS A 115 -1.55 0.62 -3.61
C HIS A 115 -0.48 -0.46 -3.43
N PRO A 116 -0.83 -1.75 -3.36
CA PRO A 116 0.14 -2.78 -3.01
C PRO A 116 1.17 -3.01 -4.11
N ALA A 117 2.37 -3.40 -3.66
CA ALA A 117 3.44 -3.83 -4.56
C ALA A 117 3.08 -5.18 -5.19
N SER A 118 3.52 -5.41 -6.42
CA SER A 118 3.31 -6.65 -7.16
C SER A 118 4.64 -7.18 -7.68
N GLU A 119 4.76 -8.49 -7.82
CA GLU A 119 5.96 -9.14 -8.36
C GLU A 119 6.08 -9.05 -9.89
N ILE A 120 5.53 -7.99 -10.49
CA ILE A 120 5.80 -7.67 -11.88
C ILE A 120 7.31 -7.41 -11.94
N LYS A 121 8.07 -8.35 -12.51
CA LYS A 121 9.49 -8.14 -12.79
C LYS A 121 9.53 -6.93 -13.70
N GLU A 122 9.98 -5.81 -13.16
CA GLU A 122 10.44 -4.72 -13.99
C GLU A 122 11.63 -5.30 -14.75
N GLU A 123 11.42 -5.69 -16.00
CA GLU A 123 12.53 -5.75 -16.94
C GLU A 123 13.12 -4.34 -16.93
N LYS A 124 14.22 -4.19 -16.19
CA LYS A 124 15.05 -3.00 -16.26
C LYS A 124 15.34 -2.79 -17.74
N LYS A 125 14.72 -1.77 -18.33
CA LYS A 125 15.23 -1.20 -19.56
C LYS A 125 16.56 -0.55 -19.16
N SER A 126 17.62 -1.35 -19.25
CA SER A 126 18.99 -0.89 -19.21
C SER A 126 19.16 0.03 -20.41
N GLU A 127 19.19 1.32 -20.13
CA GLU A 127 19.65 2.37 -21.04
C GLU A 127 20.97 2.91 -20.47
#